data_AF-A0A9P8EIG3-F1
#
_entry.id   AF-A0A9P8EIG3-F1
#
_cell.length_a   1.000
_cell.length_b   1.000
_cell.length_c   1.000
_cell.angle_alpha   90.00
_cell.angle_beta   90.00
_cell.angle_gamma   90.00
#
_symmetry.space_group_name_H-M   'P 1'
#
loop_
_entity.id
_entity.type
_entity.pdbx_description
1 polymer ?
#
loop_
_entity_poly.entity_id
_entity_poly.type
_entity_poly.pdbx_seq_one_letter_code
_entity_poly.pdbx_strand_id
1 'polypeptide(L)'
;MLPLILLAAIIIPTVITCAPSANKAVALPDVDTFQRQNGTKWQIEYVGDIKFTGSLGNLGLGGDKCRSSFLGGRHIWNCGDMMCGTVEKCGFSMGPAFYGTKSVSVINTTAHSNVGAYNFASPWHGDPKPVSPQTQYGMDTSNIVPINDTTGIAYVWEITRGAPDGSYRGQGAGIVAVTLGETQPIARRLGPLLTGPTSVQMGIFSIVRSQQYIYNYNQQGPFGNILVGRVKASDAAFDASRYEYLVFPPDNKTAPVWKRGIPTVTGVAEYGMRTAESSGRFTCSQYGSVIWSQYFGKYMLMCNLYLDYLFFYLAETPWGPWSRGYKLLGDDSGWLGYGVSAHPRYSTKDNELFFSQGPNGPLNMFKLTFHY
;
A
#
# COMPACT_ATOMS: atom_id res chain seq x y z
N MET A 1 -47.56 3.31 28.08
CA MET A 1 -46.14 2.96 28.26
C MET A 1 -45.38 3.49 27.05
N LEU A 2 -44.58 4.54 27.25
CA LEU A 2 -43.78 5.19 26.21
C LEU A 2 -42.40 4.48 26.16
N PRO A 3 -41.83 4.13 24.99
CA PRO A 3 -40.48 3.58 24.95
C PRO A 3 -39.47 4.73 25.01
N LEU A 4 -38.61 4.67 26.02
CA LEU A 4 -37.45 5.55 26.18
C LEU A 4 -36.37 5.11 25.17
N ILE A 5 -36.21 5.84 24.07
CA ILE A 5 -35.10 5.65 23.14
C ILE A 5 -33.85 6.25 23.79
N LEU A 6 -32.95 5.40 24.26
CA LEU A 6 -31.64 5.80 24.76
C LEU A 6 -30.78 6.27 23.57
N LEU A 7 -30.64 7.58 23.40
CA LEU A 7 -29.65 8.16 22.51
C LEU A 7 -28.26 7.91 23.11
N ALA A 8 -27.54 6.92 22.59
CA ALA A 8 -26.13 6.75 22.89
C ALA A 8 -25.36 7.90 22.22
N ALA A 9 -24.97 8.90 23.00
CA ALA A 9 -24.06 9.95 22.56
C ALA A 9 -22.69 9.31 22.26
N ILE A 10 -22.40 9.09 20.98
CA ILE A 10 -21.07 8.71 20.51
C ILE A 10 -20.18 9.94 20.67
N ILE A 11 -19.48 10.02 21.80
CA ILE A 11 -18.39 10.99 22.00
C ILE A 11 -17.25 10.53 21.11
N ILE A 12 -17.10 11.17 19.94
CA ILE A 12 -15.91 11.00 19.10
C ILE A 12 -14.81 11.85 19.75
N PRO A 13 -13.77 11.26 20.36
CA PRO A 13 -12.64 12.06 20.81
C PRO A 13 -11.99 12.68 19.57
N THR A 14 -12.05 14.00 19.47
CA THR A 14 -11.18 14.78 18.58
C THR A 14 -9.75 14.51 18.98
N VAL A 15 -9.06 13.65 18.22
CA VAL A 15 -7.61 13.48 18.32
C VAL A 15 -7.00 14.77 17.80
N ILE A 16 -6.67 15.69 18.72
CA ILE A 16 -5.84 16.86 18.43
C ILE A 16 -4.43 16.31 18.21
N THR A 17 -4.07 16.01 16.97
CA THR A 17 -2.69 15.75 16.62
C THR A 17 -1.94 17.07 16.76
N CYS A 18 -1.11 17.21 17.79
CA CYS A 18 -0.11 18.28 17.82
C CYS A 18 0.66 18.25 16.50
N ALA A 19 0.72 19.38 15.80
CA ALA A 19 1.62 19.53 14.67
C ALA A 19 3.04 19.16 15.14
N PRO A 20 3.78 18.30 14.41
CA PRO A 20 5.17 18.04 14.74
C PRO A 20 5.91 19.38 14.84
N SER A 21 6.79 19.49 15.83
CA SER A 21 7.74 20.60 15.96
C SER A 21 8.33 20.92 14.58
N ALA A 22 8.36 22.20 14.22
CA ALA A 22 8.92 22.69 12.97
C ALA A 22 10.44 22.47 12.92
N ASN A 23 10.87 21.22 12.73
CA ASN A 23 12.18 20.93 12.20
C ASN A 23 12.24 21.62 10.83
N LYS A 24 13.30 22.40 10.60
CA LYS A 24 13.50 23.13 9.35
C LYS A 24 13.50 22.10 8.21
N ALA A 25 12.42 22.05 7.43
CA ALA A 25 12.25 21.10 6.35
C ALA A 25 13.48 21.16 5.43
N VAL A 26 14.15 20.02 5.23
CA VAL A 26 15.35 19.95 4.40
C VAL A 26 14.93 19.94 2.94
N ALA A 27 15.58 20.77 2.12
CA ALA A 27 15.35 20.78 0.68
C ALA A 27 16.32 19.83 -0.03
N LEU A 28 15.83 19.08 -1.02
CA LEU A 28 16.69 18.31 -1.91
C LEU A 28 17.21 19.19 -3.06
N PRO A 29 18.41 18.90 -3.59
CA PRO A 29 18.89 19.54 -4.80
C PRO A 29 18.10 19.05 -6.03
N ASP A 30 18.50 19.51 -7.23
CA ASP A 30 18.03 18.94 -8.49
C ASP A 30 18.40 17.45 -8.61
N VAL A 31 17.71 16.73 -9.49
CA VAL A 31 17.84 15.26 -9.63
C VAL A 31 19.25 14.81 -10.02
N ASP A 32 19.97 15.61 -10.83
CA ASP A 32 21.30 15.24 -11.31
C ASP A 32 22.33 15.45 -10.18
N THR A 33 22.20 16.54 -9.43
CA THR A 33 23.01 16.80 -8.24
C THR A 33 22.72 15.77 -7.16
N PHE A 34 21.46 15.41 -6.92
CA PHE A 34 21.08 14.34 -5.98
C PHE A 34 21.81 13.04 -6.35
N GLN A 35 21.74 12.61 -7.61
CA GLN A 35 22.37 11.36 -8.06
C GLN A 35 23.88 11.34 -7.80
N ARG A 36 24.59 12.45 -8.08
CA ARG A 36 26.04 12.58 -7.84
C ARG A 36 26.42 12.56 -6.37
N GLN A 37 25.49 12.79 -5.46
CA GLN A 37 25.74 12.83 -4.02
C GLN A 37 25.44 11.50 -3.31
N ASN A 38 25.18 10.42 -4.06
CA ASN A 38 25.12 9.06 -3.52
C ASN A 38 26.46 8.69 -2.83
N GLY A 39 26.39 8.12 -1.64
CA GLY A 39 27.53 7.79 -0.78
C GLY A 39 28.07 8.97 0.03
N THR A 40 27.51 10.18 -0.11
CA THR A 40 27.95 11.37 0.67
C THR A 40 26.80 12.11 1.35
N LYS A 41 25.75 12.49 0.61
CA LYS A 41 24.55 13.15 1.15
C LYS A 41 23.35 12.23 1.31
N TRP A 42 23.40 11.07 0.69
CA TRP A 42 22.46 9.99 0.93
C TRP A 42 23.12 8.67 0.56
N GLN A 43 22.60 7.57 1.11
CA GLN A 43 23.09 6.23 0.79
C GLN A 43 22.00 5.18 0.98
N ILE A 44 22.15 4.06 0.29
CA ILE A 44 21.33 2.86 0.47
C ILE A 44 22.22 1.72 0.96
N GLU A 45 21.77 1.07 2.02
CA GLU A 45 22.40 -0.11 2.60
C GLU A 45 21.45 -1.31 2.48
N TYR A 46 21.94 -2.45 1.99
CA TYR A 46 21.23 -3.72 2.13
C TYR A 46 21.35 -4.20 3.58
N VAL A 47 20.22 -4.48 4.23
CA VAL A 47 20.17 -4.85 5.66
C VAL A 47 19.70 -6.29 5.89
N GLY A 48 19.75 -7.12 4.84
CA GLY A 48 19.34 -8.52 4.87
C GLY A 48 18.00 -8.77 4.18
N ASP A 49 17.63 -10.04 4.05
CA ASP A 49 16.33 -10.43 3.53
C ASP A 49 15.26 -10.48 4.62
N ILE A 50 14.00 -10.32 4.23
CA ILE A 50 12.86 -10.61 5.10
C ILE A 50 12.86 -12.09 5.46
N LYS A 51 12.74 -12.37 6.75
CA LYS A 51 12.68 -13.71 7.35
C LYS A 51 11.37 -13.93 8.07
N PHE A 52 10.95 -15.18 8.12
CA PHE A 52 9.76 -15.65 8.81
C PHE A 52 10.17 -16.55 9.97
N THR A 53 9.36 -16.59 11.03
CA THR A 53 9.63 -17.35 12.26
C THR A 53 8.81 -18.64 12.34
N GLY A 54 9.19 -19.54 13.24
CA GLY A 54 8.45 -20.80 13.44
C GLY A 54 8.54 -21.76 12.25
N SER A 55 7.58 -22.68 12.16
CA SER A 55 7.62 -23.75 11.15
C SER A 55 7.57 -23.24 9.72
N LEU A 56 6.78 -22.21 9.43
CA LEU A 56 6.72 -21.62 8.08
C LEU A 56 8.08 -21.05 7.65
N GLY A 57 8.79 -20.36 8.55
CA GLY A 57 10.14 -19.89 8.28
C GLY A 57 11.13 -21.03 7.99
N ASN A 58 11.08 -22.11 8.77
CA ASN A 58 11.94 -23.29 8.59
C ASN A 58 11.65 -24.01 7.27
N LEU A 59 10.42 -23.95 6.77
CA LEU A 59 10.02 -24.52 5.48
C LEU A 59 10.42 -23.63 4.29
N GLY A 60 11.02 -22.46 4.54
CA GLY A 60 11.42 -21.52 3.50
C GLY A 60 10.25 -20.72 2.94
N LEU A 61 9.31 -20.30 3.81
CA LEU A 61 8.24 -19.38 3.41
C LEU A 61 8.86 -18.13 2.75
N GLY A 62 8.34 -17.80 1.57
CA GLY A 62 8.68 -16.59 0.83
C GLY A 62 7.48 -16.12 0.02
N GLY A 63 7.66 -15.00 -0.67
CA GLY A 63 6.60 -14.42 -1.49
C GLY A 63 6.95 -13.03 -1.99
N ASP A 64 5.92 -12.24 -2.30
CA ASP A 64 6.09 -10.91 -2.86
C ASP A 64 5.28 -9.82 -2.15
N LYS A 65 5.57 -8.55 -2.51
CA LYS A 65 4.76 -7.36 -2.19
C LYS A 65 4.41 -7.21 -0.70
N CYS A 66 5.32 -7.59 0.19
CA CYS A 66 5.14 -7.44 1.63
C CYS A 66 5.13 -5.96 2.03
N ARG A 67 3.98 -5.47 2.46
CA ARG A 67 3.77 -4.11 2.96
C ARG A 67 3.70 -4.14 4.48
N SER A 68 4.24 -3.11 5.13
CA SER A 68 4.10 -2.96 6.58
C SER A 68 3.17 -1.81 6.94
N SER A 69 2.47 -1.99 8.05
CA SER A 69 1.48 -1.05 8.60
C SER A 69 1.60 -1.01 10.12
N PHE A 70 0.96 -0.03 10.75
CA PHE A 70 0.96 0.11 12.20
C PHE A 70 -0.44 0.47 12.71
N LEU A 71 -0.96 -0.34 13.64
CA LEU A 71 -2.29 -0.19 14.21
C LEU A 71 -2.25 -0.60 15.69
N GLY A 72 -2.82 0.21 16.58
CA GLY A 72 -2.94 -0.10 18.01
C GLY A 72 -1.64 -0.57 18.69
N GLY A 73 -0.51 0.02 18.32
CA GLY A 73 0.80 -0.33 18.89
C GLY A 73 1.47 -1.57 18.27
N ARG A 74 0.87 -2.21 17.26
CA ARG A 74 1.41 -3.40 16.61
C ARG A 74 1.80 -3.14 15.15
N HIS A 75 2.95 -3.69 14.75
CA HIS A 75 3.32 -3.79 13.35
C HIS A 75 2.54 -4.92 12.69
N ILE A 76 1.98 -4.65 11.51
CA ILE A 76 1.29 -5.62 10.68
C ILE A 76 2.01 -5.69 9.35
N TRP A 77 2.27 -6.90 8.88
CA TRP A 77 2.80 -7.18 7.55
C TRP A 77 1.72 -7.86 6.73
N ASN A 78 1.37 -7.34 5.56
CA ASN A 78 0.51 -8.03 4.62
C ASN A 78 1.24 -8.19 3.29
N CYS A 79 1.31 -9.42 2.79
CA CYS A 79 2.07 -9.79 1.61
C CYS A 79 1.16 -10.21 0.46
N GLY A 80 1.68 -10.28 -0.76
CA GLY A 80 0.98 -10.81 -1.92
C GLY A 80 0.96 -12.34 -1.90
N ASP A 81 1.49 -12.94 -2.95
CA ASP A 81 1.52 -14.39 -3.08
C ASP A 81 2.60 -14.98 -2.17
N MET A 82 2.23 -15.96 -1.35
CA MET A 82 3.11 -16.55 -0.33
C MET A 82 3.03 -18.08 -0.35
N MET A 83 4.18 -18.75 -0.38
CA MET A 83 4.32 -20.21 -0.31
C MET A 83 5.71 -20.65 0.18
N CYS A 84 5.88 -21.93 0.52
CA CYS A 84 7.16 -22.49 0.99
C CYS A 84 7.89 -23.23 -0.14
N GLY A 85 8.20 -22.53 -1.23
CA GLY A 85 8.82 -23.10 -2.43
C GLY A 85 7.91 -23.98 -3.29
N THR A 86 7.00 -24.75 -2.69
CA THR A 86 5.90 -25.45 -3.39
C THR A 86 4.60 -25.34 -2.59
N VAL A 87 3.46 -25.51 -3.26
CA VAL A 87 2.13 -25.44 -2.63
C VAL A 87 1.92 -26.59 -1.64
N GLU A 88 2.50 -27.76 -1.89
CA GLU A 88 2.33 -28.96 -1.05
C GLU A 88 3.03 -28.82 0.30
N LYS A 89 4.09 -28.01 0.40
CA LYS A 89 4.89 -27.88 1.63
C LYS A 89 4.17 -27.12 2.73
N CYS A 90 3.48 -26.03 2.40
CA CYS A 90 2.79 -25.22 3.40
C CYS A 90 1.57 -24.48 2.86
N GLY A 91 1.02 -24.90 1.72
CA GLY A 91 -0.09 -24.22 1.06
C GLY A 91 0.34 -22.97 0.27
N PHE A 92 -0.66 -22.27 -0.26
CA PHE A 92 -0.51 -21.03 -0.99
C PHE A 92 -1.55 -20.02 -0.48
N SER A 93 -1.12 -18.81 -0.19
CA SER A 93 -2.01 -17.69 0.14
C SER A 93 -1.76 -16.52 -0.78
N MET A 94 -2.84 -15.85 -1.15
CA MET A 94 -2.81 -14.58 -1.86
C MET A 94 -3.32 -13.53 -0.88
N GLY A 95 -2.41 -12.75 -0.30
CA GLY A 95 -2.78 -11.72 0.65
C GLY A 95 -2.74 -12.11 2.14
N PRO A 96 -1.83 -12.94 2.69
CA PRO A 96 -1.82 -13.20 4.13
C PRO A 96 -1.29 -11.98 4.92
N ALA A 97 -1.67 -11.86 6.19
CA ALA A 97 -1.16 -10.83 7.09
C ALA A 97 -0.64 -11.34 8.45
N PHE A 98 0.52 -10.88 8.89
CA PHE A 98 1.15 -11.35 10.11
C PHE A 98 1.52 -10.18 11.01
N TYR A 99 1.80 -10.46 12.28
CA TYR A 99 2.43 -9.45 13.12
C TYR A 99 3.92 -9.32 12.81
N GLY A 100 4.41 -8.09 12.84
CA GLY A 100 5.84 -7.82 12.78
C GLY A 100 6.52 -8.03 14.12
N THR A 101 7.84 -8.17 14.10
CA THR A 101 8.66 -8.08 15.32
C THR A 101 9.22 -6.67 15.48
N LYS A 102 10.13 -6.47 16.45
CA LYS A 102 10.93 -5.24 16.55
C LYS A 102 11.95 -5.09 15.40
N SER A 103 12.31 -6.19 14.74
CA SER A 103 13.17 -6.15 13.56
C SER A 103 12.33 -5.92 12.31
N VAL A 104 12.75 -4.97 11.47
CA VAL A 104 12.10 -4.67 10.18
C VAL A 104 12.16 -5.85 9.21
N SER A 105 13.16 -6.73 9.35
CA SER A 105 13.38 -7.88 8.48
C SER A 105 12.84 -9.19 9.05
N VAL A 106 12.06 -9.17 10.14
CA VAL A 106 11.52 -10.40 10.74
C VAL A 106 10.01 -10.29 10.97
N ILE A 107 9.27 -11.19 10.32
CA ILE A 107 7.82 -11.34 10.39
C ILE A 107 7.48 -12.52 11.30
N ASN A 108 6.53 -12.32 12.23
CA ASN A 108 6.12 -13.35 13.17
C ASN A 108 5.06 -14.28 12.57
N THR A 109 5.45 -15.52 12.29
CA THR A 109 4.60 -16.56 11.73
C THR A 109 4.51 -17.79 12.64
N THR A 110 4.97 -17.68 13.89
CA THR A 110 5.09 -18.81 14.83
C THR A 110 3.76 -19.52 15.10
N ALA A 111 2.66 -18.78 15.08
CA ALA A 111 1.31 -19.31 15.32
C ALA A 111 0.71 -20.08 14.12
N HIS A 112 1.44 -20.18 12.99
CA HIS A 112 0.93 -20.75 11.75
C HIS A 112 1.86 -21.85 11.24
N SER A 113 1.26 -22.95 10.77
CA SER A 113 1.97 -24.08 10.16
C SER A 113 1.67 -24.26 8.68
N ASN A 114 0.61 -23.62 8.16
CA ASN A 114 0.17 -23.68 6.78
C ASN A 114 -0.33 -22.30 6.35
N VAL A 115 0.35 -21.68 5.37
CA VAL A 115 -0.03 -20.36 4.86
C VAL A 115 -1.30 -20.43 4.01
N GLY A 116 -1.56 -21.54 3.33
CA GLY A 116 -2.78 -21.73 2.53
C GLY A 116 -4.07 -21.82 3.35
N ALA A 117 -3.97 -22.11 4.64
CA ALA A 117 -5.10 -22.01 5.56
C ALA A 117 -5.40 -20.55 5.97
N TYR A 118 -4.61 -19.59 5.50
CA TYR A 118 -4.60 -18.23 6.00
C TYR A 118 -4.70 -17.18 4.89
N ASN A 119 -5.93 -16.74 4.63
CA ASN A 119 -6.20 -15.55 3.83
C ASN A 119 -6.58 -14.41 4.79
N PHE A 120 -5.88 -13.28 4.73
CA PHE A 120 -6.16 -12.14 5.60
C PHE A 120 -7.60 -11.63 5.39
N ALA A 121 -7.97 -11.45 4.13
CA ALA A 121 -9.32 -11.07 3.72
C ALA A 121 -10.03 -12.26 3.06
N SER A 122 -11.33 -12.36 3.31
CA SER A 122 -12.22 -13.35 2.69
C SER A 122 -13.31 -12.64 1.87
N PRO A 123 -13.87 -13.28 0.84
CA PRO A 123 -15.00 -12.73 0.08
C PRO A 123 -16.19 -12.43 1.00
N TRP A 124 -17.01 -11.44 0.61
CA TRP A 124 -18.26 -11.19 1.30
C TRP A 124 -19.23 -12.34 1.02
N HIS A 125 -20.10 -12.67 1.97
CA HIS A 125 -20.97 -13.84 1.86
C HIS A 125 -21.95 -13.76 0.67
N GLY A 126 -22.25 -12.55 0.19
CA GLY A 126 -23.07 -12.29 -1.00
C GLY A 126 -22.29 -12.17 -2.30
N ASP A 127 -20.96 -12.25 -2.29
CA ASP A 127 -20.16 -12.20 -3.52
C ASP A 127 -20.39 -13.50 -4.34
N PRO A 128 -20.47 -13.43 -5.69
CA PRO A 128 -20.68 -14.60 -6.53
C PRO A 128 -19.61 -15.66 -6.31
N LYS A 129 -20.02 -16.94 -6.25
CA LYS A 129 -19.07 -18.07 -6.15
C LYS A 129 -18.20 -18.19 -7.41
N PRO A 130 -16.96 -18.70 -7.29
CA PRO A 130 -16.15 -19.00 -8.46
C PRO A 130 -16.90 -19.93 -9.41
N VAL A 131 -16.86 -19.60 -10.70
CA VAL A 131 -17.46 -20.40 -11.77
C VAL A 131 -16.34 -21.01 -12.60
N SER A 132 -16.52 -22.28 -12.97
CA SER A 132 -15.59 -23.03 -13.82
C SER A 132 -15.14 -22.19 -15.03
N PRO A 133 -13.83 -22.16 -15.36
CA PRO A 133 -12.76 -23.00 -14.81
C PRO A 133 -12.18 -22.52 -13.47
N GLN A 134 -12.63 -21.38 -12.93
CA GLN A 134 -12.13 -20.86 -11.67
C GLN A 134 -12.72 -21.63 -10.49
N THR A 135 -11.87 -21.99 -9.53
CA THR A 135 -12.21 -22.90 -8.43
C THR A 135 -12.14 -22.23 -7.06
N GLN A 136 -11.45 -21.10 -6.94
CA GLN A 136 -11.21 -20.43 -5.67
C GLN A 136 -11.15 -18.91 -5.80
N TYR A 137 -11.26 -18.23 -4.66
CA TYR A 137 -11.04 -16.79 -4.58
C TYR A 137 -9.56 -16.45 -4.38
N GLY A 138 -9.20 -15.20 -4.66
CA GLY A 138 -7.92 -14.59 -4.32
C GLY A 138 -8.13 -13.11 -3.97
N MET A 139 -7.28 -12.58 -3.10
CA MET A 139 -7.38 -11.18 -2.62
C MET A 139 -6.01 -10.49 -2.63
N ASP A 140 -5.82 -9.54 -3.54
CA ASP A 140 -4.70 -8.61 -3.41
C ASP A 140 -5.09 -7.53 -2.42
N THR A 141 -4.20 -7.20 -1.49
CA THR A 141 -4.50 -6.26 -0.41
C THR A 141 -3.59 -5.04 -0.47
N SER A 142 -4.14 -3.86 -0.16
CA SER A 142 -3.34 -2.67 0.12
C SER A 142 -2.62 -2.78 1.47
N ASN A 143 -1.76 -1.83 1.81
CA ASN A 143 -1.38 -1.64 3.23
C ASN A 143 -2.62 -1.26 4.08
N ILE A 144 -2.46 -1.24 5.40
CA ILE A 144 -3.52 -0.91 6.36
C ILE A 144 -3.33 0.52 6.85
N VAL A 145 -4.42 1.30 6.91
CA VAL A 145 -4.43 2.63 7.55
C VAL A 145 -5.39 2.67 8.72
N PRO A 146 -5.01 3.25 9.87
CA PRO A 146 -5.87 3.35 11.03
C PRO A 146 -7.03 4.35 10.78
N ILE A 147 -8.26 3.97 11.10
CA ILE A 147 -9.40 4.89 11.28
C ILE A 147 -9.47 5.36 12.74
N ASN A 148 -9.10 4.49 13.68
CA ASN A 148 -8.88 4.80 15.09
C ASN A 148 -7.80 3.87 15.65
N ASP A 149 -7.58 3.88 16.97
CA ASP A 149 -6.53 3.11 17.61
C ASP A 149 -6.74 1.59 17.53
N THR A 150 -7.97 1.13 17.38
CA THR A 150 -8.33 -0.30 17.40
C THR A 150 -8.71 -0.85 16.02
N THR A 151 -9.00 0.03 15.06
CA THR A 151 -9.57 -0.32 13.77
C THR A 151 -8.87 0.41 12.65
N GLY A 152 -8.34 -0.36 11.70
CA GLY A 152 -7.86 0.13 10.42
C GLY A 152 -8.73 -0.32 9.27
N ILE A 153 -8.37 0.11 8.06
CA ILE A 153 -8.92 -0.43 6.82
C ILE A 153 -7.81 -0.82 5.87
N ALA A 154 -8.12 -1.78 5.01
CA ALA A 154 -7.37 -2.08 3.80
C ALA A 154 -8.35 -2.24 2.64
N TYR A 155 -7.91 -1.87 1.44
CA TYR A 155 -8.61 -2.20 0.22
C TYR A 155 -8.19 -3.58 -0.23
N VAL A 156 -9.12 -4.25 -0.90
CA VAL A 156 -8.88 -5.56 -1.52
C VAL A 156 -9.26 -5.49 -2.99
N TRP A 157 -8.51 -6.16 -3.83
CA TRP A 157 -8.93 -6.48 -5.19
C TRP A 157 -9.28 -7.97 -5.23
N GLU A 158 -10.57 -8.25 -5.36
CA GLU A 158 -11.06 -9.62 -5.40
C GLU A 158 -10.90 -10.20 -6.80
N ILE A 159 -10.37 -11.42 -6.86
CA ILE A 159 -10.31 -12.22 -8.07
C ILE A 159 -10.89 -13.62 -7.82
N THR A 160 -11.35 -14.26 -8.89
CA THR A 160 -11.54 -15.72 -8.94
C THR A 160 -10.40 -16.32 -9.73
N ARG A 161 -9.77 -17.38 -9.21
CA ARG A 161 -8.56 -18.01 -9.74
C ARG A 161 -8.65 -19.54 -9.63
N GLY A 162 -7.57 -20.22 -10.04
CA GLY A 162 -7.45 -21.68 -9.93
C GLY A 162 -7.88 -22.44 -11.18
N ALA A 163 -8.01 -21.75 -12.32
CA ALA A 163 -8.15 -22.41 -13.61
C ALA A 163 -6.88 -23.20 -13.98
N PRO A 164 -6.99 -24.32 -14.73
CA PRO A 164 -5.85 -25.14 -15.13
C PRO A 164 -4.78 -24.40 -15.95
N ASP A 165 -5.17 -23.32 -16.64
CA ASP A 165 -4.28 -22.46 -17.43
C ASP A 165 -3.61 -21.35 -16.61
N GLY A 166 -3.85 -21.31 -15.29
CA GLY A 166 -3.36 -20.26 -14.40
C GLY A 166 -4.09 -18.92 -14.54
N SER A 167 -5.13 -18.83 -15.38
CA SER A 167 -5.89 -17.61 -15.56
C SER A 167 -6.66 -17.21 -14.29
N TYR A 168 -6.98 -15.94 -14.20
CA TYR A 168 -7.85 -15.39 -13.17
C TYR A 168 -8.84 -14.39 -13.77
N ARG A 169 -9.89 -14.06 -13.02
CA ARG A 169 -10.86 -13.02 -13.38
C ARG A 169 -11.01 -12.04 -12.23
N GLY A 170 -10.83 -10.76 -12.51
CA GLY A 170 -11.17 -9.69 -11.57
C GLY A 170 -12.66 -9.69 -11.27
N GLN A 171 -13.01 -9.44 -10.00
CA GLN A 171 -14.38 -9.26 -9.54
C GLN A 171 -14.64 -7.79 -9.19
N GLY A 172 -13.66 -7.12 -8.59
CA GLY A 172 -13.73 -5.69 -8.29
C GLY A 172 -13.00 -5.30 -7.02
N ALA A 173 -13.13 -4.04 -6.64
CA ALA A 173 -12.51 -3.52 -5.42
C ALA A 173 -13.47 -3.66 -4.23
N GLY A 174 -12.93 -4.13 -3.11
CA GLY A 174 -13.59 -4.16 -1.82
C GLY A 174 -12.79 -3.40 -0.76
N ILE A 175 -13.36 -3.35 0.43
CA ILE A 175 -12.73 -2.80 1.62
C ILE A 175 -12.99 -3.71 2.82
N VAL A 176 -11.97 -3.89 3.65
CA VAL A 176 -12.05 -4.65 4.90
C VAL A 176 -11.80 -3.74 6.10
N ALA A 177 -12.56 -3.96 7.17
CA ALA A 177 -12.22 -3.45 8.49
C ALA A 177 -11.18 -4.38 9.13
N VAL A 178 -10.09 -3.82 9.63
CA VAL A 178 -8.98 -4.55 10.23
C VAL A 178 -8.94 -4.29 11.72
N THR A 179 -8.92 -5.36 12.51
CA THR A 179 -8.78 -5.33 13.97
C THR A 179 -7.60 -6.21 14.41
N LEU A 180 -7.15 -6.01 15.65
CA LEU A 180 -6.04 -6.77 16.22
C LEU A 180 -6.57 -8.05 16.89
N GLY A 181 -6.26 -9.21 16.32
CA GLY A 181 -6.46 -10.50 16.99
C GLY A 181 -5.27 -10.85 17.89
N GLU A 182 -5.38 -11.96 18.61
CA GLU A 182 -4.33 -12.40 19.55
C GLU A 182 -3.02 -12.74 18.81
N THR A 183 -3.11 -13.65 17.84
CA THR A 183 -1.96 -14.20 17.10
C THR A 183 -1.74 -13.54 15.74
N GLN A 184 -2.77 -12.91 15.17
CA GLN A 184 -2.75 -12.31 13.84
C GLN A 184 -3.77 -11.15 13.71
N PRO A 185 -3.61 -10.26 12.72
CA PRO A 185 -4.64 -9.30 12.35
C PRO A 185 -5.90 -9.99 11.80
N ILE A 186 -7.07 -9.40 12.04
CA ILE A 186 -8.37 -9.91 11.59
C ILE A 186 -8.97 -8.88 10.62
N ALA A 187 -9.11 -9.24 9.34
CA ALA A 187 -9.84 -8.44 8.35
C ALA A 187 -11.25 -8.99 8.12
N ARG A 188 -12.24 -8.10 8.09
CA ARG A 188 -13.65 -8.44 7.82
C ARG A 188 -14.20 -7.55 6.70
N ARG A 189 -14.73 -8.18 5.64
CA ARG A 189 -15.57 -7.51 4.64
C ARG A 189 -16.92 -7.19 5.27
N LEU A 190 -17.23 -5.89 5.42
CA LEU A 190 -18.49 -5.45 6.04
C LEU A 190 -19.67 -5.34 5.04
N GLY A 191 -19.40 -5.38 3.74
CA GLY A 191 -20.41 -5.19 2.70
C GLY A 191 -19.93 -5.67 1.32
N PRO A 192 -20.73 -5.42 0.27
CA PRO A 192 -20.42 -5.82 -1.10
C PRO A 192 -19.19 -5.08 -1.66
N LEU A 193 -18.77 -5.45 -2.87
CA LEU A 193 -17.68 -4.75 -3.55
C LEU A 193 -18.07 -3.29 -3.78
N LEU A 194 -17.11 -2.38 -3.60
CA LEU A 194 -17.26 -0.96 -3.90
C LEU A 194 -17.38 -0.72 -5.41
N THR A 195 -16.75 -1.59 -6.19
CA THR A 195 -16.74 -1.50 -7.65
C THR A 195 -16.76 -2.89 -8.29
N GLY A 196 -17.09 -2.94 -9.57
CA GLY A 196 -16.98 -4.14 -10.40
C GLY A 196 -15.63 -4.25 -11.13
N PRO A 197 -15.48 -5.26 -12.00
CA PRO A 197 -14.21 -5.58 -12.65
C PRO A 197 -13.75 -4.55 -13.70
N THR A 198 -14.66 -3.68 -14.14
CA THR A 198 -14.39 -2.60 -15.12
C THR A 198 -13.97 -1.30 -14.45
N SER A 199 -13.64 -1.32 -13.15
CA SER A 199 -13.20 -0.15 -12.39
C SER A 199 -11.73 -0.24 -12.00
N VAL A 200 -11.20 0.86 -11.48
CA VAL A 200 -9.82 0.92 -10.97
C VAL A 200 -9.62 -0.01 -9.76
N GLN A 201 -8.44 -0.62 -9.67
CA GLN A 201 -8.04 -1.46 -8.53
C GLN A 201 -7.67 -0.61 -7.32
N MET A 202 -8.67 -0.23 -6.52
CA MET A 202 -8.53 0.73 -5.43
C MET A 202 -7.50 0.31 -4.37
N GLY A 203 -6.63 1.23 -3.97
CA GLY A 203 -5.61 1.10 -2.93
C GLY A 203 -4.42 0.19 -3.23
N ILE A 204 -4.38 -0.50 -4.39
CA ILE A 204 -3.35 -1.51 -4.65
C ILE A 204 -1.93 -0.93 -4.72
N PHE A 205 -1.78 0.29 -5.25
CA PHE A 205 -0.49 0.96 -5.24
C PHE A 205 -0.12 1.33 -3.80
N SER A 206 -0.99 2.06 -3.10
CA SER A 206 -0.83 2.42 -1.68
C SER A 206 -2.12 3.03 -1.13
N ILE A 207 -2.24 3.08 0.20
CA ILE A 207 -3.18 3.95 0.88
C ILE A 207 -2.51 4.74 2.01
N VAL A 208 -2.92 5.99 2.22
CA VAL A 208 -2.45 6.81 3.33
C VAL A 208 -3.60 7.55 3.98
N ARG A 209 -3.59 7.64 5.31
CA ARG A 209 -4.46 8.57 6.03
C ARG A 209 -3.77 9.91 6.13
N SER A 210 -4.45 10.96 5.70
CA SER A 210 -4.02 12.33 5.90
C SER A 210 -5.21 13.19 6.29
N GLN A 211 -5.05 13.91 7.41
CA GLN A 211 -6.13 14.68 8.02
C GLN A 211 -7.37 13.79 8.24
N GLN A 212 -8.53 14.23 7.74
CA GLN A 212 -9.82 13.54 7.83
C GLN A 212 -10.09 12.58 6.67
N TYR A 213 -9.13 12.33 5.78
CA TYR A 213 -9.32 11.51 4.58
C TYR A 213 -8.38 10.30 4.56
N ILE A 214 -8.84 9.27 3.88
CA ILE A 214 -8.03 8.16 3.40
C ILE A 214 -7.86 8.35 1.90
N TYR A 215 -6.61 8.52 1.47
CA TYR A 215 -6.23 8.60 0.08
C TYR A 215 -5.87 7.20 -0.41
N ASN A 216 -6.41 6.83 -1.57
CA ASN A 216 -6.10 5.58 -2.24
C ASN A 216 -5.41 5.85 -3.57
N TYR A 217 -4.28 5.18 -3.80
CA TYR A 217 -3.45 5.36 -4.99
C TYR A 217 -3.52 4.09 -5.84
N ASN A 218 -3.59 4.28 -7.15
CA ASN A 218 -3.76 3.19 -8.12
C ASN A 218 -3.05 3.53 -9.41
N GLN A 219 -2.40 2.58 -10.06
CA GLN A 219 -1.91 2.76 -11.42
C GLN A 219 -2.93 2.15 -12.41
N GLN A 220 -3.44 2.96 -13.35
CA GLN A 220 -4.36 2.48 -14.38
C GLN A 220 -4.29 3.38 -15.63
N GLY A 221 -4.40 2.77 -16.80
CA GLY A 221 -4.38 3.48 -18.08
C GLY A 221 -2.95 3.63 -18.61
N PRO A 222 -2.61 4.76 -19.28
CA PRO A 222 -1.28 4.98 -19.84
C PRO A 222 -0.16 4.80 -18.82
N PHE A 223 1.03 4.46 -19.31
CA PHE A 223 2.22 4.34 -18.47
C PHE A 223 2.40 5.58 -17.58
N GLY A 224 2.69 5.33 -16.29
CA GLY A 224 2.90 6.41 -15.34
C GLY A 224 1.65 7.15 -14.86
N ASN A 225 0.44 6.71 -15.24
CA ASN A 225 -0.79 7.31 -14.75
C ASN A 225 -1.15 6.76 -13.37
N ILE A 226 -0.79 7.51 -12.32
CA ILE A 226 -1.18 7.21 -10.94
C ILE A 226 -2.40 8.04 -10.57
N LEU A 227 -3.52 7.37 -10.33
CA LEU A 227 -4.76 7.95 -9.84
C LEU A 227 -4.74 8.07 -8.33
N VAL A 228 -5.33 9.15 -7.81
CA VAL A 228 -5.59 9.32 -6.39
C VAL A 228 -7.07 9.57 -6.17
N GLY A 229 -7.67 8.70 -5.35
CA GLY A 229 -9.00 8.87 -4.81
C GLY A 229 -8.92 9.24 -3.33
N ARG A 230 -9.98 9.83 -2.79
CA ARG A 230 -10.12 10.07 -1.35
C ARG A 230 -11.52 9.77 -0.87
N VAL A 231 -11.61 9.40 0.40
CA VAL A 231 -12.87 9.22 1.15
C VAL A 231 -12.65 9.66 2.59
N LYS A 232 -13.69 10.11 3.28
CA LYS A 232 -13.55 10.46 4.71
C LYS A 232 -13.09 9.23 5.51
N ALA A 233 -12.19 9.45 6.45
CA ALA A 233 -11.65 8.42 7.35
C ALA A 233 -12.69 8.01 8.42
N SER A 234 -13.80 7.43 7.96
CA SER A 234 -14.91 6.94 8.77
C SER A 234 -15.56 5.73 8.09
N ASP A 235 -16.72 5.33 8.57
CA ASP A 235 -17.67 4.44 7.90
C ASP A 235 -17.96 4.80 6.42
N ALA A 236 -17.78 6.06 6.01
CA ALA A 236 -17.90 6.51 4.62
C ALA A 236 -16.99 5.73 3.66
N ALA A 237 -15.88 5.15 4.15
CA ALA A 237 -15.00 4.31 3.34
C ALA A 237 -15.70 3.03 2.80
N PHE A 238 -16.81 2.61 3.42
CA PHE A 238 -17.60 1.44 3.00
C PHE A 238 -18.71 1.77 1.99
N ASP A 239 -18.85 3.03 1.58
CA ASP A 239 -19.88 3.51 0.65
C ASP A 239 -19.22 4.09 -0.62
N ALA A 240 -19.37 3.38 -1.75
CA ALA A 240 -18.80 3.76 -3.04
C ALA A 240 -19.20 5.17 -3.50
N SER A 241 -20.38 5.66 -3.11
CA SER A 241 -20.88 6.98 -3.50
C SER A 241 -20.15 8.14 -2.81
N ARG A 242 -19.38 7.86 -1.76
CA ARG A 242 -18.63 8.85 -0.96
C ARG A 242 -17.24 9.15 -1.49
N TYR A 243 -16.80 8.41 -2.50
CA TYR A 243 -15.47 8.57 -3.07
C TYR A 243 -15.42 9.74 -4.03
N GLU A 244 -14.28 10.42 -4.04
CA GLU A 244 -13.94 11.43 -5.02
C GLU A 244 -12.56 11.13 -5.58
N TYR A 245 -12.36 11.33 -6.88
CA TYR A 245 -11.08 11.17 -7.55
C TYR A 245 -10.59 12.48 -8.13
N LEU A 246 -9.27 12.65 -8.13
CA LEU A 246 -8.64 13.87 -8.58
C LEU A 246 -8.55 13.90 -10.10
N VAL A 247 -9.07 14.98 -10.67
CA VAL A 247 -8.93 15.36 -12.07
C VAL A 247 -7.88 16.46 -12.15
N PHE A 248 -6.82 16.22 -12.90
CA PHE A 248 -5.83 17.24 -13.24
C PHE A 248 -6.08 17.75 -14.66
N PRO A 249 -6.50 19.03 -14.80
CA PRO A 249 -6.69 19.66 -16.10
C PRO A 249 -5.43 19.55 -16.97
N PRO A 250 -5.58 19.37 -18.30
CA PRO A 250 -4.46 19.18 -19.22
C PRO A 250 -3.60 20.44 -19.41
N ASP A 251 -4.09 21.61 -19.00
CA ASP A 251 -3.42 22.90 -19.22
C ASP A 251 -2.31 23.22 -18.21
N ASN A 252 -2.13 22.39 -17.16
CA ASN A 252 -1.20 22.60 -16.04
C ASN A 252 -1.31 23.98 -15.34
N LYS A 253 -2.37 24.75 -15.63
CA LYS A 253 -2.61 26.10 -15.10
C LYS A 253 -3.84 26.12 -14.21
N THR A 254 -4.82 25.29 -14.54
CA THR A 254 -6.04 25.16 -13.76
C THR A 254 -5.79 24.23 -12.57
N ALA A 255 -6.26 24.67 -11.40
CA ALA A 255 -6.15 23.88 -10.18
C ALA A 255 -6.87 22.53 -10.34
N PRO A 256 -6.34 21.44 -9.76
CA PRO A 256 -6.98 20.15 -9.84
C PRO A 256 -8.30 20.13 -9.05
N VAL A 257 -9.26 19.36 -9.56
CA VAL A 257 -10.61 19.29 -8.99
C VAL A 257 -10.95 17.87 -8.55
N TRP A 258 -11.67 17.74 -7.44
CA TRP A 258 -12.17 16.46 -6.95
C TRP A 258 -13.54 16.18 -7.57
N LYS A 259 -13.63 15.07 -8.31
CA LYS A 259 -14.86 14.63 -8.96
C LYS A 259 -15.44 13.43 -8.21
N ARG A 260 -16.72 13.48 -7.87
CA ARG A 260 -17.41 12.40 -7.16
C ARG A 260 -17.53 11.15 -8.04
N GLY A 261 -17.39 9.98 -7.41
CA GLY A 261 -17.49 8.67 -8.04
C GLY A 261 -16.12 8.01 -8.23
N ILE A 262 -16.14 6.70 -8.38
CA ILE A 262 -14.95 5.88 -8.65
C ILE A 262 -14.84 5.69 -10.16
N PRO A 263 -13.70 6.01 -10.79
CA PRO A 263 -13.58 5.94 -12.25
C PRO A 263 -13.57 4.50 -12.77
N THR A 264 -14.17 4.32 -13.94
CA THR A 264 -14.03 3.09 -14.74
C THR A 264 -12.69 3.06 -15.45
N VAL A 265 -12.23 1.87 -15.84
CA VAL A 265 -10.97 1.69 -16.60
C VAL A 265 -10.93 2.47 -17.92
N THR A 266 -12.08 2.72 -18.54
CA THR A 266 -12.18 3.49 -19.80
C THR A 266 -12.14 4.99 -19.58
N GLY A 267 -12.51 5.48 -18.39
CA GLY A 267 -12.54 6.91 -18.05
C GLY A 267 -11.27 7.44 -17.40
N VAL A 268 -10.27 6.59 -17.12
CA VAL A 268 -9.10 6.96 -16.31
C VAL A 268 -8.17 8.01 -16.90
N ALA A 269 -8.27 8.30 -18.21
CA ALA A 269 -7.42 9.29 -18.87
C ALA A 269 -7.66 10.73 -18.36
N GLU A 270 -8.87 11.02 -17.88
CA GLU A 270 -9.25 12.31 -17.27
C GLU A 270 -8.65 12.47 -15.86
N TYR A 271 -8.37 11.36 -15.17
CA TYR A 271 -7.91 11.33 -13.79
C TYR A 271 -6.40 11.12 -13.72
N GLY A 272 -5.83 11.45 -12.56
CA GLY A 272 -4.45 11.11 -12.26
C GLY A 272 -3.62 12.29 -11.78
N MET A 273 -2.73 12.01 -10.84
CA MET A 273 -1.76 12.97 -10.33
C MET A 273 -0.75 13.35 -11.43
N ARG A 274 -0.11 14.52 -11.25
CA ARG A 274 0.93 15.05 -12.13
C ARG A 274 2.26 15.15 -11.41
N THR A 275 3.33 14.99 -12.18
CA THR A 275 4.72 15.16 -11.75
C THR A 275 5.36 16.30 -12.52
N ALA A 276 6.52 16.76 -12.05
CA ALA A 276 7.36 17.70 -12.79
C ALA A 276 8.24 17.01 -13.86
N GLU A 277 7.99 15.74 -14.21
CA GLU A 277 8.60 15.10 -15.38
C GLU A 277 8.13 15.76 -16.67
N SER A 278 8.92 15.64 -17.74
CA SER A 278 8.60 16.23 -19.05
C SER A 278 7.27 15.74 -19.63
N SER A 279 6.89 14.49 -19.36
CA SER A 279 5.60 13.91 -19.75
C SER A 279 4.44 14.29 -18.81
N GLY A 280 4.73 14.91 -17.66
CA GLY A 280 3.79 15.15 -16.56
C GLY A 280 3.28 13.86 -15.90
N ARG A 281 3.93 12.71 -16.15
CA ARG A 281 3.57 11.38 -15.63
C ARG A 281 4.72 10.79 -14.82
N PHE A 282 4.42 9.78 -14.02
CA PHE A 282 5.41 9.11 -13.18
C PHE A 282 6.17 8.04 -13.98
N THR A 283 7.41 7.78 -13.61
CA THR A 283 8.13 6.58 -14.07
C THR A 283 7.90 5.46 -13.05
N CYS A 284 6.65 5.01 -12.94
CA CYS A 284 6.21 4.02 -11.94
C CYS A 284 5.33 2.92 -12.57
N SER A 285 5.48 1.69 -12.06
CA SER A 285 4.56 0.58 -12.29
C SER A 285 3.47 0.49 -11.21
N GLN A 286 2.78 -0.65 -11.13
CA GLN A 286 1.57 -0.86 -10.32
C GLN A 286 1.78 -0.79 -8.79
N TYR A 287 3.01 -0.98 -8.30
CA TYR A 287 3.30 -1.10 -6.88
C TYR A 287 4.19 0.04 -6.38
N GLY A 288 3.94 0.45 -5.14
CA GLY A 288 4.74 1.47 -4.48
C GLY A 288 4.28 1.74 -3.05
N SER A 289 4.61 2.92 -2.56
CA SER A 289 4.22 3.40 -1.24
C SER A 289 4.11 4.91 -1.25
N VAL A 290 3.12 5.44 -0.53
CA VAL A 290 3.02 6.87 -0.25
C VAL A 290 3.07 7.07 1.25
N ILE A 291 4.04 7.84 1.73
CA ILE A 291 4.30 8.08 3.14
C ILE A 291 4.53 9.57 3.41
N TRP A 292 4.36 10.00 4.66
CA TRP A 292 4.86 11.29 5.10
C TRP A 292 6.31 11.14 5.57
N SER A 293 7.24 11.93 5.02
CA SER A 293 8.63 12.01 5.47
C SER A 293 8.77 13.11 6.51
N GLN A 294 9.18 12.77 7.73
CA GLN A 294 9.45 13.75 8.78
C GLN A 294 10.66 14.62 8.45
N TYR A 295 11.70 14.04 7.83
CA TYR A 295 12.93 14.76 7.48
C TYR A 295 12.71 15.86 6.44
N PHE A 296 11.91 15.58 5.41
CA PHE A 296 11.60 16.58 4.38
C PHE A 296 10.38 17.44 4.72
N GLY A 297 9.53 17.02 5.66
CA GLY A 297 8.23 17.64 5.89
C GLY A 297 7.34 17.58 4.64
N LYS A 298 7.40 16.49 3.88
CA LYS A 298 6.69 16.28 2.61
C LYS A 298 6.17 14.86 2.48
N TYR A 299 5.16 14.66 1.63
CA TYR A 299 4.79 13.34 1.16
C TYR A 299 5.87 12.81 0.22
N MET A 300 6.22 11.55 0.41
CA MET A 300 7.12 10.79 -0.44
C MET A 300 6.35 9.66 -1.09
N LEU A 301 6.34 9.62 -2.42
CA LEU A 301 5.86 8.50 -3.21
C LEU A 301 7.08 7.72 -3.68
N MET A 302 7.19 6.47 -3.25
CA MET A 302 8.23 5.53 -3.67
C MET A 302 7.63 4.48 -4.59
N CYS A 303 8.29 4.20 -5.71
CA CYS A 303 7.80 3.25 -6.69
C CYS A 303 8.98 2.64 -7.46
N ASN A 304 8.69 1.58 -8.21
CA ASN A 304 9.66 1.01 -9.12
C ASN A 304 9.07 0.83 -10.52
N LEU A 305 9.95 0.77 -11.51
CA LEU A 305 9.70 0.16 -12.80
C LEU A 305 10.13 -1.32 -12.70
N TYR A 306 9.31 -2.24 -13.22
CA TYR A 306 9.50 -3.68 -13.02
C TYR A 306 10.91 -4.14 -13.42
N LEU A 307 11.69 -4.63 -12.45
CA LEU A 307 13.08 -5.11 -12.60
C LEU A 307 14.05 -4.08 -13.18
N ASP A 308 13.78 -2.79 -12.98
CA ASP A 308 14.57 -1.72 -13.59
C ASP A 308 14.96 -0.68 -12.53
N TYR A 309 14.27 0.45 -12.48
CA TYR A 309 14.60 1.57 -11.60
C TYR A 309 13.69 1.68 -10.38
N LEU A 310 14.25 2.12 -9.26
CA LEU A 310 13.51 2.56 -8.07
C LEU A 310 13.62 4.07 -7.95
N PHE A 311 12.49 4.75 -7.77
CA PHE A 311 12.40 6.20 -7.62
C PHE A 311 11.67 6.59 -6.35
N PHE A 312 11.94 7.81 -5.87
CA PHE A 312 10.97 8.53 -5.04
C PHE A 312 10.67 9.92 -5.59
N TYR A 313 9.48 10.43 -5.24
CA TYR A 313 8.97 11.74 -5.59
C TYR A 313 8.51 12.45 -4.33
N LEU A 314 8.59 13.78 -4.29
CA LEU A 314 8.15 14.59 -3.15
C LEU A 314 6.98 15.50 -3.51
N ALA A 315 6.06 15.71 -2.57
CA ALA A 315 4.95 16.65 -2.70
C ALA A 315 4.55 17.25 -1.33
N GLU A 316 4.05 18.49 -1.34
CA GLU A 316 3.53 19.15 -0.13
C GLU A 316 2.19 18.55 0.33
N THR A 317 1.40 18.06 -0.62
CA THR A 317 0.08 17.46 -0.35
C THR A 317 0.10 15.98 -0.76
N PRO A 318 -0.81 15.14 -0.21
CA PRO A 318 -0.84 13.72 -0.55
C PRO A 318 -1.22 13.46 -2.01
N TRP A 319 -1.60 14.47 -2.78
CA TRP A 319 -2.05 14.34 -4.16
C TRP A 319 -1.22 15.14 -5.17
N GLY A 320 -0.14 15.81 -4.71
CA GLY A 320 0.76 16.56 -5.57
C GLY A 320 0.54 18.07 -5.57
N PRO A 321 1.06 18.79 -6.58
CA PRO A 321 1.89 18.27 -7.66
C PRO A 321 3.18 17.64 -7.12
N TRP A 322 3.66 16.60 -7.81
CA TRP A 322 4.86 15.85 -7.41
C TRP A 322 6.11 16.40 -8.09
N SER A 323 7.26 16.27 -7.44
CA SER A 323 8.57 16.60 -8.02
C SER A 323 8.91 15.75 -9.25
N ARG A 324 10.10 15.95 -9.80
CA ARG A 324 10.76 14.92 -10.64
C ARG A 324 11.16 13.73 -9.76
N GLY A 325 11.37 12.58 -10.38
CA GLY A 325 11.78 11.34 -9.73
C GLY A 325 13.25 11.38 -9.36
N TYR A 326 13.54 11.18 -8.08
CA TYR A 326 14.88 10.94 -7.56
C TYR A 326 15.16 9.44 -7.66
N LYS A 327 16.09 9.05 -8.54
CA LYS A 327 16.49 7.65 -8.74
C LYS A 327 17.32 7.18 -7.54
N LEU A 328 17.00 5.98 -7.04
CA LEU A 328 17.61 5.36 -5.87
C LEU A 328 18.39 4.10 -6.24
N LEU A 329 17.73 3.18 -6.96
CA LEU A 329 18.33 1.96 -7.49
C LEU A 329 18.12 1.89 -9.02
N GLY A 330 18.98 1.15 -9.70
CA GLY A 330 18.89 0.89 -11.14
C GLY A 330 19.87 -0.17 -11.60
N ASP A 331 20.04 -0.31 -12.93
CA ASP A 331 20.91 -1.32 -13.54
C ASP A 331 22.29 -1.45 -12.90
N ASP A 332 22.96 -0.32 -12.68
CA ASP A 332 24.32 -0.28 -12.11
C ASP A 332 24.38 -0.65 -10.62
N SER A 333 23.23 -0.74 -9.94
CA SER A 333 23.18 -1.07 -8.51
C SER A 333 23.28 -2.57 -8.24
N GLY A 334 23.05 -3.42 -9.25
CA GLY A 334 22.94 -4.88 -9.08
C GLY A 334 21.66 -5.33 -8.37
N TRP A 335 20.76 -4.39 -8.02
CA TRP A 335 19.53 -4.65 -7.27
C TRP A 335 18.28 -4.42 -8.13
N LEU A 336 17.96 -5.40 -8.98
CA LEU A 336 16.72 -5.41 -9.76
C LEU A 336 15.58 -6.00 -8.92
N GLY A 337 14.40 -5.39 -8.97
CA GLY A 337 13.27 -5.85 -8.18
C GLY A 337 11.92 -5.27 -8.61
N TYR A 338 10.86 -5.76 -7.97
CA TYR A 338 9.53 -5.21 -8.05
C TYR A 338 8.83 -5.21 -6.68
N GLY A 339 7.64 -4.58 -6.64
CA GLY A 339 6.80 -4.62 -5.45
C GLY A 339 7.36 -3.77 -4.31
N VAL A 340 8.07 -2.67 -4.64
CA VAL A 340 8.70 -1.84 -3.63
C VAL A 340 7.69 -1.37 -2.59
N SER A 341 8.06 -1.53 -1.32
CA SER A 341 7.22 -1.16 -0.18
C SER A 341 8.06 -0.44 0.87
N ALA A 342 7.61 0.74 1.29
CA ALA A 342 8.27 1.53 2.33
C ALA A 342 7.76 1.14 3.72
N HIS A 343 8.63 1.21 4.73
CA HIS A 343 8.37 0.75 6.09
C HIS A 343 8.71 1.83 7.15
N PRO A 344 8.08 3.02 7.08
CA PRO A 344 8.49 4.20 7.85
C PRO A 344 8.40 4.01 9.37
N ARG A 345 7.53 3.11 9.84
CA ARG A 345 7.35 2.87 11.28
C ARG A 345 8.49 2.06 11.92
N TYR A 346 9.39 1.51 11.11
CA TYR A 346 10.62 0.86 11.58
C TYR A 346 11.82 1.81 11.63
N SER A 347 11.72 3.01 11.05
CA SER A 347 12.77 4.02 11.12
C SER A 347 12.95 4.51 12.55
N THR A 348 14.20 4.54 13.02
CA THR A 348 14.55 5.02 14.37
C THR A 348 14.92 6.50 14.39
N LYS A 349 15.16 7.09 13.21
CA LYS A 349 15.50 8.49 13.01
C LYS A 349 14.69 9.04 11.84
N ASP A 350 14.44 10.35 11.86
CA ASP A 350 13.64 11.02 10.82
C ASP A 350 14.28 10.92 9.43
N ASN A 351 15.62 10.89 9.37
CA ASN A 351 16.42 10.86 8.13
C ASN A 351 16.64 9.44 7.57
N GLU A 352 16.00 8.42 8.14
CA GLU A 352 16.13 7.03 7.73
C GLU A 352 14.79 6.50 7.19
N LEU A 353 14.84 5.67 6.16
CA LEU A 353 13.68 4.96 5.63
C LEU A 353 14.05 3.54 5.24
N PHE A 354 13.40 2.57 5.87
CA PHE A 354 13.47 1.19 5.39
C PHE A 354 12.50 0.97 4.24
N PHE A 355 12.92 0.20 3.24
CA PHE A 355 12.07 -0.26 2.17
C PHE A 355 12.50 -1.66 1.73
N SER A 356 11.53 -2.47 1.29
CA SER A 356 11.80 -3.77 0.69
C SER A 356 11.44 -3.76 -0.79
N GLN A 357 12.13 -4.59 -1.57
CA GLN A 357 11.72 -5.01 -2.90
C GLN A 357 12.15 -6.47 -3.11
N GLY A 358 11.65 -7.13 -4.13
CA GLY A 358 12.27 -8.37 -4.59
C GLY A 358 11.79 -8.75 -5.98
N PRO A 359 12.40 -9.76 -6.61
CA PRO A 359 11.62 -10.81 -7.23
C PRO A 359 11.03 -11.76 -6.16
N ASN A 360 10.22 -12.73 -6.59
CA ASN A 360 9.54 -13.77 -5.79
C ASN A 360 10.48 -14.62 -4.90
N GLY A 361 11.03 -14.02 -3.85
CA GLY A 361 11.86 -14.64 -2.83
C GLY A 361 13.36 -14.76 -3.19
N PRO A 362 14.27 -14.46 -2.23
CA PRO A 362 14.02 -13.73 -0.98
C PRO A 362 13.75 -12.23 -1.22
N LEU A 363 12.88 -11.62 -0.40
CA LEU A 363 12.59 -10.18 -0.45
C LEU A 363 13.71 -9.41 0.26
N ASN A 364 14.41 -8.56 -0.50
CA ASN A 364 15.54 -7.79 0.01
C ASN A 364 15.04 -6.56 0.80
N MET A 365 15.62 -6.34 1.98
CA MET A 365 15.39 -5.14 2.79
C MET A 365 16.56 -4.18 2.63
N PHE A 366 16.23 -2.90 2.46
CA PHE A 366 17.18 -1.82 2.34
C PHE A 366 16.89 -0.73 3.36
N LYS A 367 17.93 0.03 3.71
CA LYS A 367 17.86 1.25 4.50
C LYS A 367 18.39 2.41 3.67
N LEU A 368 17.53 3.38 3.40
CA LEU A 368 17.87 4.67 2.83
C LEU A 368 18.17 5.66 3.96
N THR A 369 19.32 6.33 3.92
CA THR A 369 19.70 7.36 4.89
C THR A 369 20.03 8.67 4.17
N PHE A 370 19.57 9.79 4.70
CA PHE A 370 19.84 11.14 4.19
C PHE A 370 20.74 11.94 5.16
N HIS A 371 21.63 12.79 4.62
CA HIS A 371 22.64 13.58 5.35
C HIS A 371 22.73 15.04 4.83
N TYR A 372 21.61 15.54 4.30
CA TYR A 372 21.49 16.90 3.79
C TYR A 372 21.49 17.94 4.91
#